data_AF-A0A225UXA2-F1
#
_entry.id   AF-A0A225UXA2-F1
#
_cell.length_a   1.000
_cell.length_b   1.000
_cell.length_c   1.000
_cell.angle_alpha   90.00
_cell.angle_beta   90.00
_cell.angle_gamma   90.00
#
_symmetry.space_group_name_H-M   'P 1'
#
loop_
_entity.id
_entity.type
_entity.pdbx_description
1 polymer ?
#
loop_
_entity_poly.entity_id
_entity_poly.type
_entity_poly.pdbx_seq_one_letter_code
_entity_poly.pdbx_strand_id
1 'polypeptide(L)'
;NIRRSLPKVIAEISSRITETQQSLSSLGAAPKTLIAQRQQLGKWINQYLRLMEAAMSGHYEMFSSVLDTRSGTDSWVSKARLRAVLKQKDLIFRANIEATTASDVDGFDGSLSQLPTIKSAPQMSAMVGKSVAVKTGNQETMICKVKETRGTDVLCEELPQEWLGASRWRPVSDTHDDESMGLKQFIQANRGDELAIFPSYRVFSSCVKRSVVKWEQHAMELLEHYYTQTKFTSVYLISTLLSGSGNMRVEQFLKGTTDQVLGELRKAAQQELMFLLQHETRPYTQDQRLYEELDKLRQRALQDRLKAALPPANSFGMVYFDEVARTLGGISAGLFAMSSDDREVLEMEIALRAYLEIASHRFVDVVPMKLNGLLLDSFVRDMESELLSAATDEKVAELLQERNDTAIRRQRLQDQLIMLEKGKQVIEMSKYW
;
A
#
# COMPACT_ATOMS: atom_id res chain seq x y z
N ASN A 1 45.50 41.32 -58.63
CA ASN A 1 45.20 40.71 -57.32
C ASN A 1 43.83 40.06 -57.23
N ILE A 2 42.74 40.73 -57.60
CA ILE A 2 41.35 40.23 -57.46
C ILE A 2 41.10 38.86 -58.15
N ARG A 3 41.54 38.67 -59.40
CA ARG A 3 41.37 37.39 -60.12
C ARG A 3 42.15 36.20 -59.52
N ARG A 4 43.26 36.46 -58.80
CA ARG A 4 44.06 35.40 -58.14
C ARG A 4 43.50 35.00 -56.77
N SER A 5 42.75 35.89 -56.10
CA SER A 5 42.16 35.62 -54.79
C SER A 5 40.75 35.03 -54.87
N LEU A 6 40.01 35.26 -55.96
CA LEU A 6 38.63 34.78 -56.14
C LEU A 6 38.43 33.27 -55.88
N PRO A 7 39.28 32.35 -56.40
CA PRO A 7 39.11 30.91 -56.17
C PRO A 7 39.23 30.52 -54.68
N LYS A 8 40.12 31.20 -53.94
CA LYS A 8 40.28 30.97 -52.49
C LYS A 8 39.05 31.44 -51.71
N VAL A 9 38.48 32.59 -52.10
CA VAL A 9 37.25 33.13 -51.49
C VAL A 9 36.05 32.21 -51.76
N ILE A 10 35.91 31.63 -52.95
CA ILE A 10 34.84 30.67 -53.26
C ILE A 10 34.97 29.39 -52.43
N ALA A 11 36.19 28.88 -52.27
CA ALA A 11 36.44 27.71 -51.43
C ALA A 11 36.10 27.98 -49.96
N GLU A 12 36.46 29.16 -49.42
CA GLU A 12 36.12 29.54 -48.05
C GLU A 12 34.60 29.71 -47.86
N ILE A 13 33.90 30.37 -48.80
CA ILE A 13 32.44 30.50 -48.76
C ILE A 13 31.78 29.12 -48.79
N SER A 14 32.27 28.21 -49.64
CA SER A 14 31.72 26.85 -49.74
C SER A 14 31.95 26.05 -48.45
N SER A 15 33.13 26.15 -47.83
CA SER A 15 33.41 25.55 -46.52
C SER A 15 32.45 26.08 -45.45
N ARG A 16 32.29 27.40 -45.38
CA ARG A 16 31.38 28.02 -44.40
C ARG A 16 29.93 27.66 -44.63
N ILE A 17 29.48 27.50 -45.87
CA ILE A 17 28.14 26.98 -46.19
C ILE A 17 27.98 25.56 -45.63
N THR A 18 28.95 24.67 -45.86
CA THR A 18 28.87 23.30 -45.33
C THR A 18 28.88 23.24 -43.80
N GLU A 19 29.70 24.08 -43.15
CA GLU A 19 29.77 24.18 -41.68
C GLU A 19 28.48 24.77 -41.08
N THR A 20 27.90 25.80 -41.72
CA THR A 20 26.62 26.37 -41.30
C THR A 20 25.47 25.39 -41.53
N GLN A 21 25.47 24.60 -42.61
CA GLN A 21 24.51 23.51 -42.83
C GLN A 21 24.63 22.38 -41.80
N GLN A 22 25.85 21.97 -41.46
CA GLN A 22 26.08 20.99 -40.39
C GLN A 22 25.62 21.53 -39.03
N SER A 23 25.90 22.81 -38.74
CA SER A 23 25.46 23.50 -37.52
C SER A 23 23.95 23.69 -37.46
N LEU A 24 23.28 23.90 -38.59
CA LEU A 24 21.82 23.93 -38.70
C LEU A 24 21.21 22.55 -38.51
N SER A 25 21.84 21.52 -39.06
CA SER A 25 21.40 20.13 -38.94
C SER A 25 21.54 19.61 -37.50
N SER A 26 22.59 20.03 -36.79
CA SER A 26 22.80 19.67 -35.37
C SER A 26 21.83 20.36 -34.42
N LEU A 27 21.24 21.51 -34.82
CA LEU A 27 20.15 22.18 -34.09
C LEU A 27 18.77 21.52 -34.32
N GLY A 28 18.70 20.48 -35.16
CA GLY A 28 17.46 19.81 -35.52
C GLY A 28 16.56 20.64 -36.46
N ALA A 29 15.54 19.98 -37.00
CA ALA A 29 14.55 20.65 -37.84
C ALA A 29 13.78 21.70 -37.02
N ALA A 30 13.62 22.91 -37.59
CA ALA A 30 12.75 23.93 -37.03
C ALA A 30 11.33 23.38 -36.80
N PRO A 31 10.58 23.89 -35.81
CA PRO A 31 9.23 23.48 -35.55
C PRO A 31 8.48 23.55 -36.86
N LYS A 32 8.15 22.36 -37.35
CA LYS A 32 7.29 22.15 -38.50
C LYS A 32 5.96 22.83 -38.17
N THR A 33 5.19 23.13 -39.22
CA THR A 33 3.81 23.65 -39.15
C THR A 33 3.02 23.09 -37.95
N LEU A 34 2.07 23.85 -37.38
CA LEU A 34 1.26 23.45 -36.22
C LEU A 34 0.74 22.00 -36.31
N ILE A 35 0.37 21.56 -37.52
CA ILE A 35 -0.04 20.19 -37.83
C ILE A 35 1.01 19.15 -37.44
N ALA A 36 2.28 19.39 -37.78
CA ALA A 36 3.37 18.46 -37.49
C ALA A 36 3.78 18.50 -36.01
N GLN A 37 3.65 19.64 -35.34
CA GLN A 37 3.79 19.74 -33.88
C GLN A 37 2.74 18.88 -33.17
N ARG A 38 1.47 18.98 -33.58
CA ARG A 38 0.36 18.16 -33.06
C ARG A 38 0.58 16.67 -33.31
N GLN A 39 1.02 16.29 -34.50
CA GLN A 39 1.38 14.90 -34.81
C GLN A 39 2.51 14.39 -33.92
N GLN A 40 3.51 15.22 -33.62
CA GLN A 40 4.61 14.81 -32.77
C GLN A 40 4.19 14.62 -31.32
N LEU A 41 3.40 15.54 -30.76
CA LEU A 41 2.85 15.39 -29.42
C LEU A 41 1.93 14.16 -29.33
N GLY A 42 1.05 13.97 -30.31
CA GLY A 42 0.18 12.80 -30.37
C GLY A 42 0.95 11.48 -30.43
N LYS A 43 2.08 11.43 -31.15
CA LYS A 43 2.97 10.26 -31.14
C LYS A 43 3.55 9.98 -29.75
N TRP A 44 3.99 11.01 -29.02
CA TRP A 44 4.51 10.82 -27.66
C TRP A 44 3.42 10.38 -26.68
N ILE A 45 2.24 10.98 -26.74
CA ILE A 45 1.09 10.61 -25.90
C ILE A 45 0.70 9.16 -26.16
N ASN A 46 0.46 8.78 -27.42
CA ASN A 46 0.06 7.41 -27.77
C ASN A 46 1.11 6.38 -27.35
N GLN A 47 2.40 6.71 -27.54
CA GLN A 47 3.48 5.82 -27.12
C GLN A 47 3.56 5.70 -25.60
N TYR A 48 3.41 6.79 -24.86
CA TYR A 48 3.35 6.77 -23.40
C TYR A 48 2.16 5.94 -22.88
N LEU A 49 0.95 6.17 -23.40
CA LEU A 49 -0.26 5.47 -22.98
C LEU A 49 -0.13 3.96 -23.21
N ARG A 50 0.38 3.56 -24.39
CA ARG A 50 0.65 2.16 -24.72
C ARG A 50 1.66 1.50 -23.78
N LEU A 51 2.71 2.23 -23.40
CA LEU A 51 3.70 1.73 -22.44
C LEU A 51 3.13 1.61 -21.02
N MET A 52 2.28 2.56 -20.59
CA MET A 52 1.59 2.47 -19.30
C MET A 52 0.62 1.29 -19.26
N GLU A 53 -0.19 1.12 -20.30
CA GLU A 53 -1.10 -0.02 -20.42
C GLU A 53 -0.32 -1.35 -20.37
N ALA A 54 0.79 -1.46 -21.11
CA ALA A 54 1.66 -2.62 -21.05
C ALA A 54 2.23 -2.87 -19.63
N ALA A 55 2.62 -1.83 -18.89
CA ALA A 55 3.11 -1.95 -17.52
C ALA A 55 2.03 -2.49 -16.56
N MET A 56 0.79 -2.02 -16.74
CA MET A 56 -0.38 -2.38 -15.94
C MET A 56 -0.90 -3.78 -16.24
N SER A 57 -0.86 -4.21 -17.51
CA SER A 57 -1.25 -5.57 -17.91
C SER A 57 -0.14 -6.61 -17.70
N GLY A 58 1.10 -6.17 -17.47
CA GLY A 58 2.25 -7.07 -17.28
C GLY A 58 2.94 -7.52 -18.59
N HIS A 59 2.66 -6.85 -19.71
CA HIS A 59 3.27 -7.13 -21.01
C HIS A 59 4.64 -6.47 -21.15
N TYR A 60 5.61 -6.90 -20.33
CA TYR A 60 6.92 -6.23 -20.23
C TYR A 60 7.82 -6.36 -21.46
N GLU A 61 7.51 -7.28 -22.37
CA GLU A 61 8.25 -7.48 -23.61
C GLU A 61 8.13 -6.28 -24.57
N MET A 62 7.07 -5.48 -24.45
CA MET A 62 6.86 -4.31 -25.31
C MET A 62 7.90 -3.21 -25.06
N PHE A 63 8.55 -3.22 -23.90
CA PHE A 63 9.49 -2.18 -23.52
C PHE A 63 10.85 -2.27 -24.23
N SER A 64 11.35 -3.47 -24.55
CA SER A 64 12.64 -3.63 -25.26
C SER A 64 12.59 -2.95 -26.62
N SER A 65 11.55 -3.23 -27.41
CA SER A 65 11.38 -2.67 -28.76
C SER A 65 11.37 -1.13 -28.84
N VAL A 66 11.01 -0.44 -27.76
CA VAL A 66 10.88 1.02 -27.71
C VAL A 66 12.09 1.69 -27.07
N LEU A 67 12.83 0.96 -26.23
CA LEU A 67 13.82 1.52 -25.30
C LEU A 67 15.23 0.93 -25.44
N ASP A 68 15.45 -0.03 -26.36
CA ASP A 68 16.73 -0.72 -26.64
C ASP A 68 17.91 0.18 -27.09
N THR A 69 17.79 1.51 -27.06
CA THR A 69 18.85 2.41 -27.56
C THR A 69 19.89 2.84 -26.53
N ARG A 70 19.75 2.59 -25.22
CA ARG A 70 20.76 3.05 -24.22
C ARG A 70 20.98 2.08 -23.07
N SER A 71 22.26 1.80 -22.80
CA SER A 71 22.79 0.75 -21.93
C SER A 71 22.31 0.77 -20.48
N GLY A 72 22.02 -0.42 -19.93
CA GLY A 72 21.69 -0.64 -18.50
C GLY A 72 20.49 -1.57 -18.29
N THR A 73 20.52 -2.75 -18.89
CA THR A 73 19.37 -3.65 -19.10
C THR A 73 18.69 -4.19 -17.84
N ASP A 74 19.35 -4.27 -16.68
CA ASP A 74 18.78 -4.94 -15.50
C ASP A 74 18.03 -4.03 -14.52
N SER A 75 18.36 -2.73 -14.47
CA SER A 75 17.72 -1.79 -13.54
C SER A 75 16.38 -1.25 -14.08
N TRP A 76 16.27 -1.13 -15.40
CA TRP A 76 15.15 -0.47 -16.09
C TRP A 76 13.86 -1.32 -16.02
N VAL A 77 13.95 -2.60 -16.37
CA VAL A 77 12.79 -3.52 -16.39
C VAL A 77 12.18 -3.65 -15.00
N SER A 78 13.01 -3.67 -13.96
CA SER A 78 12.58 -3.75 -12.56
C SER A 78 11.72 -2.56 -12.13
N LYS A 79 11.98 -1.36 -12.67
CA LYS A 79 11.25 -0.12 -12.33
C LYS A 79 9.93 0.01 -13.08
N ALA A 80 9.82 -0.57 -14.28
CA ALA A 80 8.60 -0.56 -15.10
C ALA A 80 7.64 -1.73 -14.80
N ARG A 81 8.03 -2.65 -13.91
CA ARG A 81 7.27 -3.86 -13.53
C ARG A 81 6.07 -3.60 -12.62
N LEU A 82 5.22 -2.62 -12.97
CA LEU A 82 4.09 -2.16 -12.17
C LEU A 82 3.19 -3.30 -11.69
N ARG A 83 2.60 -4.09 -12.61
CA ARG A 83 1.70 -5.20 -12.24
C ARG A 83 2.34 -6.24 -11.31
N ALA A 84 3.59 -6.61 -11.56
CA ALA A 84 4.31 -7.59 -10.73
C ALA A 84 4.56 -7.06 -9.31
N VAL A 85 4.95 -5.78 -9.19
CA VAL A 85 5.14 -5.13 -7.88
C VAL A 85 3.82 -5.04 -7.12
N LEU A 86 2.74 -4.63 -7.77
CA LEU A 86 1.41 -4.55 -7.13
C LEU A 86 0.91 -5.92 -6.69
N LYS A 87 1.11 -6.97 -7.49
CA LYS A 87 0.77 -8.34 -7.08
C LYS A 87 1.49 -8.76 -5.79
N GLN A 88 2.75 -8.37 -5.62
CA GLN A 88 3.48 -8.64 -4.38
C GLN A 88 2.87 -7.88 -3.18
N LYS A 89 2.39 -6.65 -3.41
CA LYS A 89 1.71 -5.86 -2.40
C LYS A 89 0.33 -6.44 -2.04
N ASP A 90 -0.41 -6.96 -3.01
CA ASP A 90 -1.66 -7.68 -2.78
C ASP A 90 -1.45 -8.91 -1.87
N LEU A 91 -0.35 -9.65 -2.07
CA LEU A 91 0.00 -10.82 -1.23
C LEU A 91 0.37 -10.41 0.21
N ILE A 92 1.09 -9.30 0.38
CA ILE A 92 1.42 -8.77 1.71
C ILE A 92 0.15 -8.30 2.42
N PHE A 93 -0.75 -7.63 1.70
CA PHE A 93 -2.05 -7.21 2.23
C PHE A 93 -2.86 -8.42 2.71
N ARG A 94 -2.95 -9.49 1.90
CA ARG A 94 -3.59 -10.75 2.30
C ARG A 94 -3.02 -11.27 3.62
N ALA A 95 -1.70 -11.41 3.70
CA ALA A 95 -1.04 -11.93 4.89
C ALA A 95 -1.31 -11.06 6.14
N ASN A 96 -1.33 -9.74 6.00
CA ASN A 96 -1.62 -8.82 7.11
C ASN A 96 -3.08 -8.94 7.61
N ILE A 97 -4.04 -9.08 6.69
CA ILE A 97 -5.45 -9.28 7.05
C ILE A 97 -5.65 -10.66 7.72
N GLU A 98 -5.05 -11.72 7.18
CA GLU A 98 -5.12 -13.06 7.77
C GLU A 98 -4.44 -13.11 9.16
N ALA A 99 -3.32 -12.42 9.35
CA ALA A 99 -2.65 -12.36 10.65
C ALA A 99 -3.44 -11.56 11.70
N THR A 100 -4.01 -10.41 11.31
CA THR A 100 -4.83 -9.60 12.23
C THR A 100 -6.09 -10.33 12.66
N THR A 101 -6.76 -11.01 11.74
CA THR A 101 -7.94 -11.83 12.06
C THR A 101 -7.62 -13.01 12.97
N ALA A 102 -6.49 -13.68 12.79
CA ALA A 102 -6.04 -14.71 13.74
C ALA A 102 -5.77 -14.12 15.13
N SER A 103 -5.04 -12.99 15.21
CA SER A 103 -4.67 -12.35 16.48
C SER A 103 -5.86 -11.78 17.25
N ASP A 104 -6.92 -11.35 16.55
CA ASP A 104 -8.12 -10.82 17.20
C ASP A 104 -8.87 -11.90 17.93
N VAL A 105 -9.01 -13.07 17.30
CA VAL A 105 -9.66 -14.22 17.94
C VAL A 105 -8.82 -14.73 19.11
N ASP A 106 -7.50 -14.72 18.99
CA ASP A 106 -6.60 -15.14 20.08
C ASP A 106 -6.52 -14.08 21.21
N GLY A 107 -6.69 -12.80 20.91
CA GLY A 107 -6.76 -11.71 21.88
C GLY A 107 -8.02 -11.73 22.75
N PHE A 108 -9.02 -12.53 22.36
CA PHE A 108 -10.21 -12.82 23.15
C PHE A 108 -10.03 -14.04 24.08
N ASP A 109 -8.91 -14.79 24.01
CA ASP A 109 -8.58 -15.89 24.93
C ASP A 109 -8.16 -15.36 26.31
N GLY A 110 -9.17 -14.91 27.06
CA GLY A 110 -9.09 -14.83 28.51
C GLY A 110 -9.13 -16.24 29.10
N SER A 111 -8.06 -17.03 28.92
CA SER A 111 -7.82 -18.32 29.59
C SER A 111 -8.96 -19.34 29.49
N LEU A 112 -9.04 -20.08 28.38
CA LEU A 112 -9.59 -21.44 28.42
C LEU A 112 -8.62 -22.53 27.92
N SER A 113 -7.44 -22.13 27.43
CA SER A 113 -6.41 -23.06 26.90
C SER A 113 -5.29 -23.44 27.88
N GLN A 114 -5.19 -22.81 29.05
CA GLN A 114 -4.10 -23.07 29.99
C GLN A 114 -4.64 -23.61 31.32
N LEU A 115 -4.61 -24.94 31.47
CA LEU A 115 -4.50 -25.54 32.81
C LEU A 115 -3.25 -24.94 33.50
N PRO A 116 -3.30 -24.70 34.82
CA PRO A 116 -2.24 -24.04 35.55
C PRO A 116 -1.01 -24.93 35.59
N THR A 117 -0.13 -24.78 34.61
CA THR A 117 1.24 -25.25 34.74
C THR A 117 1.95 -24.17 35.53
N ILE A 118 2.31 -24.49 36.78
CA ILE A 118 3.12 -23.65 37.66
C ILE A 118 4.38 -23.24 36.88
N LYS A 119 4.36 -22.04 36.30
CA LYS A 119 5.53 -21.35 35.78
C LYS A 119 5.59 -20.02 36.51
N SER A 120 6.73 -19.82 37.16
CA SER A 120 7.12 -18.65 37.94
C SER A 120 6.63 -17.33 37.35
N ALA A 121 6.10 -16.48 38.23
CA ALA A 121 5.55 -15.16 37.94
C ALA A 121 6.38 -14.33 36.92
N PRO A 122 5.72 -13.54 36.04
CA PRO A 122 6.42 -12.62 35.15
C PRO A 122 7.17 -11.56 35.97
N GLN A 123 8.46 -11.37 35.68
CA GLN A 123 9.29 -10.36 36.32
C GLN A 123 8.70 -8.96 36.05
N MET A 124 8.24 -8.29 37.11
CA MET A 124 7.79 -6.91 37.07
C MET A 124 8.97 -5.98 36.74
N SER A 125 8.91 -5.27 35.61
CA SER A 125 9.88 -4.23 35.26
C SER A 125 9.13 -2.96 34.87
N ALA A 126 9.39 -1.86 35.57
CA ALA A 126 8.86 -0.54 35.25
C ALA A 126 9.81 0.20 34.30
N MET A 127 9.26 1.11 33.50
CA MET A 127 10.03 1.94 32.57
C MET A 127 10.00 3.40 33.02
N VAL A 128 11.15 4.08 32.98
CA VAL A 128 11.28 5.50 33.33
C VAL A 128 10.34 6.35 32.47
N GLY A 129 9.53 7.20 33.11
CA GLY A 129 8.56 8.10 32.48
C GLY A 129 7.11 7.60 32.47
N LYS A 130 6.85 6.34 32.82
CA LYS A 130 5.49 5.76 32.93
C LYS A 130 4.87 6.01 34.31
N SER A 131 3.54 6.06 34.36
CA SER A 131 2.78 6.18 35.61
C SER A 131 2.63 4.82 36.29
N VAL A 132 2.88 4.77 37.60
CA VAL A 132 2.74 3.59 38.45
C VAL A 132 1.82 3.91 39.63
N ALA A 133 0.98 2.94 40.01
CA ALA A 133 0.11 3.04 41.16
C ALA A 133 0.87 2.54 42.39
N VAL A 134 1.17 3.44 43.32
CA VAL A 134 1.93 3.22 44.54
C VAL A 134 0.98 3.05 45.72
N LYS A 135 1.20 2.01 46.55
CA LYS A 135 0.45 1.80 47.79
C LYS A 135 1.07 2.59 48.94
N THR A 136 0.30 3.48 49.53
CA THR A 136 0.71 4.31 50.68
C THR A 136 -0.20 3.97 51.86
N GLY A 137 0.30 3.24 52.86
CA GLY A 137 -0.47 2.90 54.06
C GLY A 137 -1.77 2.11 53.80
N ASN A 138 -2.65 2.04 54.82
CA ASN A 138 -3.83 1.16 54.85
C ASN A 138 -4.94 1.52 53.84
N GLN A 139 -4.68 1.26 52.56
CA GLN A 139 -5.59 1.25 51.39
C GLN A 139 -5.60 2.47 50.46
N GLU A 140 -4.74 3.47 50.63
CA GLU A 140 -4.63 4.56 49.65
C GLU A 140 -3.64 4.20 48.54
N THR A 141 -4.09 4.33 47.29
CA THR A 141 -3.27 4.07 46.09
C THR A 141 -3.08 5.39 45.37
N MET A 142 -1.84 5.85 45.24
CA MET A 142 -1.47 7.10 44.57
C MET A 142 -0.86 6.79 43.21
N ILE A 143 -1.22 7.55 42.17
CA ILE A 143 -0.55 7.45 40.87
C ILE A 143 0.67 8.36 40.89
N CYS A 144 1.83 7.78 40.59
CA CYS A 144 3.11 8.47 40.62
C CYS A 144 3.88 8.20 39.33
N LYS A 145 4.66 9.17 38.86
CA LYS A 145 5.46 9.03 37.64
C LYS A 145 6.86 8.52 37.96
N VAL A 146 7.29 7.47 37.27
CA VAL A 146 8.62 6.87 37.50
C VAL A 146 9.71 7.79 36.98
N LYS A 147 10.56 8.27 37.89
CA LYS A 147 11.73 9.12 37.60
C LYS A 147 12.97 8.29 37.30
N GLU A 148 13.23 7.26 38.10
CA GLU A 148 14.38 6.37 37.96
C GLU A 148 14.01 4.93 38.37
N THR A 149 14.73 3.94 37.83
CA THR A 149 14.51 2.50 38.10
C THR A 149 15.83 1.82 38.48
N ARG A 150 15.81 0.98 39.52
CA ARG A 150 16.95 0.18 39.98
C ARG A 150 16.52 -1.27 40.15
N GLY A 151 16.67 -2.07 39.10
CA GLY A 151 16.13 -3.43 39.07
C GLY A 151 14.61 -3.41 39.08
N THR A 152 14.00 -3.95 40.14
CA THR A 152 12.54 -3.98 40.35
C THR A 152 12.01 -2.80 41.16
N ASP A 153 12.90 -1.93 41.65
CA ASP A 153 12.56 -0.82 42.52
C ASP A 153 12.44 0.47 41.71
N VAL A 154 11.44 1.28 42.01
CA VAL A 154 11.13 2.52 41.28
C VAL A 154 11.22 3.73 42.21
N LEU A 155 11.82 4.80 41.72
CA LEU A 155 11.81 6.12 42.36
C LEU A 155 10.82 7.00 41.60
N CYS A 156 9.85 7.59 42.30
CA CYS A 156 8.82 8.41 41.67
C CYS A 156 9.06 9.91 41.87
N GLU A 157 8.54 10.75 40.96
CA GLU A 157 8.66 12.21 41.04
C GLU A 157 7.98 12.79 42.29
N GLU A 158 6.87 12.17 42.71
CA GLU A 158 6.01 12.58 43.82
C GLU A 158 6.53 12.07 45.18
N LEU A 159 7.44 11.08 45.18
CA LEU A 159 8.13 10.53 46.36
C LEU A 159 9.65 10.51 46.11
N PRO A 160 10.30 11.68 46.01
CA PRO A 160 11.69 11.78 45.55
C PRO A 160 12.72 11.24 46.55
N GLN A 161 12.32 10.86 47.76
CA GLN A 161 13.22 10.38 48.82
C GLN A 161 13.05 8.89 49.16
N GLU A 162 12.13 8.17 48.52
CA GLU A 162 11.84 6.77 48.85
C GLU A 162 11.86 5.87 47.61
N TRP A 163 12.68 4.81 47.65
CA TRP A 163 12.68 3.76 46.63
C TRP A 163 11.56 2.75 46.92
N LEU A 164 10.68 2.55 45.95
CA LEU A 164 9.52 1.68 46.08
C LEU A 164 9.84 0.30 45.50
N GLY A 165 9.91 -0.71 46.37
CA GLY A 165 10.10 -2.10 45.94
C GLY A 165 8.88 -2.67 45.20
N ALA A 166 9.07 -3.75 44.44
CA ALA A 166 8.04 -4.38 43.59
C ALA A 166 6.69 -4.70 44.26
N SER A 167 6.66 -4.88 45.58
CA SER A 167 5.42 -5.13 46.33
C SER A 167 4.57 -3.87 46.56
N ARG A 168 5.14 -2.68 46.37
CA ARG A 168 4.54 -1.38 46.70
C ARG A 168 4.05 -0.58 45.50
N TRP A 169 4.32 -1.01 44.28
CA TRP A 169 3.86 -0.33 43.08
C TRP A 169 3.31 -1.32 42.05
N ARG A 170 2.41 -0.87 41.18
CA ARG A 170 1.94 -1.63 40.00
C ARG A 170 1.88 -0.70 38.77
N PRO A 171 2.21 -1.19 37.56
CA PRO A 171 2.11 -0.35 36.37
C PRO A 171 0.65 0.07 36.16
N VAL A 172 0.42 1.36 35.92
CA VAL A 172 -0.88 1.86 35.47
C VAL A 172 -0.93 1.61 33.97
N SER A 173 -1.84 0.75 33.53
CA SER A 173 -2.19 0.68 32.11
C SER A 173 -2.84 2.01 31.73
N ASP A 174 -2.17 2.77 30.86
CA ASP A 174 -2.72 3.99 30.28
C ASP A 174 -4.11 3.68 29.69
N THR A 175 -5.10 4.46 30.12
CA THR A 175 -6.51 4.39 29.74
C THR A 175 -6.70 4.58 28.23
N HIS A 176 -6.78 3.46 27.51
CA HIS A 176 -7.65 3.26 26.35
C HIS A 176 -8.47 1.98 26.64
N ASP A 177 -9.40 2.11 27.58
CA ASP A 177 -10.15 1.03 28.26
C ASP A 177 -11.24 0.36 27.41
N ASP A 178 -10.96 0.02 26.16
CA ASP A 178 -11.82 -0.90 25.40
C ASP A 178 -11.04 -2.07 24.79
N GLU A 179 -9.71 -1.97 24.69
CA GLU A 179 -8.93 -3.04 24.05
C GLU A 179 -8.61 -4.24 24.94
N SER A 180 -8.65 -4.09 26.27
CA SER A 180 -8.18 -5.11 27.22
C SER A 180 -9.29 -5.73 28.08
N MET A 181 -10.55 -5.65 27.67
CA MET A 181 -11.62 -6.42 28.30
C MET A 181 -11.69 -7.80 27.65
N GLY A 182 -11.45 -8.87 28.41
CA GLY A 182 -11.56 -10.25 27.90
C GLY A 182 -12.99 -10.52 27.42
N LEU A 183 -13.16 -11.39 26.40
CA LEU A 183 -14.44 -11.63 25.74
C LEU A 183 -15.59 -11.92 26.72
N LYS A 184 -15.30 -12.67 27.78
CA LYS A 184 -16.23 -12.97 28.87
C LYS A 184 -16.76 -11.71 29.57
N GLN A 185 -15.87 -10.80 29.94
CA GLN A 185 -16.23 -9.54 30.57
C GLN A 185 -16.99 -8.63 29.59
N PHE A 186 -16.58 -8.63 28.32
CA PHE A 186 -17.24 -7.86 27.27
C PHE A 186 -18.67 -8.35 27.02
N ILE A 187 -18.88 -9.67 26.95
CA ILE A 187 -20.21 -10.27 26.88
C ILE A 187 -21.03 -9.88 28.10
N GLN A 188 -20.52 -10.08 29.32
CA GLN A 188 -21.23 -9.75 30.56
C GLN A 188 -21.63 -8.26 30.64
N ALA A 189 -20.78 -7.35 30.16
CA ALA A 189 -21.04 -5.91 30.20
C ALA A 189 -22.03 -5.43 29.12
N ASN A 190 -22.09 -6.10 27.97
CA ASN A 190 -22.86 -5.63 26.81
C ASN A 190 -24.09 -6.48 26.50
N ARG A 191 -24.25 -7.64 27.15
CA ARG A 191 -25.40 -8.51 26.98
C ARG A 191 -26.66 -7.86 27.56
N GLY A 192 -27.73 -7.85 26.75
CA GLY A 192 -29.05 -7.39 27.16
C GLY A 192 -29.89 -8.47 27.84
N ASP A 193 -31.21 -8.35 27.75
CA ASP A 193 -32.22 -9.31 28.23
C ASP A 193 -32.38 -10.56 27.33
N GLU A 194 -31.40 -10.83 26.48
CA GLU A 194 -31.39 -11.95 25.53
C GLU A 194 -31.10 -13.30 26.21
N LEU A 195 -31.80 -14.35 25.79
CA LEU A 195 -31.69 -15.70 26.36
C LEU A 195 -30.26 -16.26 26.32
N ALA A 196 -29.78 -16.76 27.48
CA ALA A 196 -28.42 -17.25 27.69
C ALA A 196 -27.92 -18.30 26.70
N ILE A 197 -28.84 -19.09 26.15
CA ILE A 197 -28.58 -20.21 25.25
C ILE A 197 -28.23 -19.79 23.81
N PHE A 198 -28.49 -18.53 23.44
CA PHE A 198 -28.11 -17.98 22.15
C PHE A 198 -26.99 -16.95 22.33
N PRO A 199 -25.91 -17.02 21.54
CA PRO A 199 -24.92 -15.95 21.50
C PRO A 199 -25.59 -14.63 21.13
N SER A 200 -25.28 -13.56 21.86
CA SER A 200 -25.87 -12.25 21.58
C SER A 200 -25.42 -11.72 20.22
N TYR A 201 -26.36 -11.53 19.28
CA TYR A 201 -26.06 -10.99 17.96
C TYR A 201 -25.50 -9.56 18.02
N ARG A 202 -25.94 -8.77 19.02
CA ARG A 202 -25.43 -7.41 19.24
C ARG A 202 -23.96 -7.42 19.65
N VAL A 203 -23.61 -8.26 20.62
CA VAL A 203 -22.22 -8.43 21.06
C VAL A 203 -21.35 -8.95 19.92
N PHE A 204 -21.84 -9.96 19.18
CA PHE A 204 -21.18 -10.47 17.99
C PHE A 204 -20.89 -9.37 16.96
N SER A 205 -21.88 -8.53 16.65
CA SER A 205 -21.72 -7.43 15.70
C SER A 205 -20.68 -6.40 16.17
N SER A 206 -20.64 -6.10 17.47
CA SER A 206 -19.63 -5.21 18.05
C SER A 206 -18.21 -5.81 17.95
N CYS A 207 -18.06 -7.11 18.22
CA CYS A 207 -16.78 -7.81 18.06
C CYS A 207 -16.30 -7.81 16.60
N VAL A 208 -17.18 -8.12 15.64
CA VAL A 208 -16.85 -8.05 14.21
C VAL A 208 -16.42 -6.64 13.82
N LYS A 209 -17.17 -5.61 14.24
CA LYS A 209 -16.81 -4.21 13.96
C LYS A 209 -15.41 -3.88 14.48
N ARG A 210 -15.07 -4.32 15.70
CA ARG A 210 -13.74 -4.09 16.29
C ARG A 210 -12.63 -4.74 15.48
N SER A 211 -12.87 -5.93 14.92
CA SER A 211 -11.90 -6.59 14.03
C SER A 211 -11.76 -5.88 12.68
N VAL A 212 -12.88 -5.48 12.06
CA VAL A 212 -12.87 -4.82 10.75
C VAL A 212 -12.17 -3.45 10.81
N VAL A 213 -12.24 -2.72 11.92
CA VAL A 213 -11.51 -1.45 12.10
C VAL A 213 -10.01 -1.63 11.91
N LYS A 214 -9.43 -2.78 12.30
CA LYS A 214 -8.00 -3.06 12.11
C LYS A 214 -7.63 -3.26 10.64
N TRP A 215 -8.59 -3.67 9.80
CA TRP A 215 -8.37 -3.85 8.37
C TRP A 215 -8.23 -2.52 7.63
N GLU A 216 -8.74 -1.43 8.19
CA GLU A 216 -8.69 -0.10 7.58
C GLU A 216 -7.26 0.34 7.28
N GLN A 217 -6.37 0.22 8.26
CA GLN A 217 -4.97 0.62 8.10
C GLN A 217 -4.32 -0.13 6.93
N HIS A 218 -4.49 -1.45 6.87
CA HIS A 218 -3.90 -2.27 5.81
C HIS A 218 -4.50 -1.99 4.43
N ALA A 219 -5.79 -1.69 4.34
CA ALA A 219 -6.43 -1.29 3.09
C ALA A 219 -5.90 0.06 2.59
N MET A 220 -5.68 1.01 3.50
CA MET A 220 -5.11 2.33 3.17
C MET A 220 -3.64 2.24 2.77
N GLU A 221 -2.85 1.39 3.42
CA GLU A 221 -1.47 1.09 3.04
C GLU A 221 -1.40 0.50 1.62
N LEU A 222 -2.32 -0.41 1.27
CA LEU A 222 -2.39 -0.98 -0.07
C LEU A 222 -2.76 0.09 -1.11
N LEU A 223 -3.74 0.96 -0.83
CA LEU A 223 -4.08 2.09 -1.68
C LEU A 223 -2.86 3.00 -1.93
N GLU A 224 -2.09 3.32 -0.89
CA GLU A 224 -0.87 4.13 -1.04
C GLU A 224 0.15 3.44 -1.95
N HIS A 225 0.29 2.12 -1.86
CA HIS A 225 1.15 1.36 -2.76
C HIS A 225 0.69 1.41 -4.22
N TYR A 226 -0.62 1.29 -4.49
CA TYR A 226 -1.16 1.45 -5.84
C TYR A 226 -0.88 2.86 -6.38
N TYR A 227 -1.12 3.89 -5.57
CA TYR A 227 -0.87 5.28 -5.93
C TYR A 227 0.63 5.54 -6.22
N THR A 228 1.50 5.25 -5.26
CA THR A 228 2.94 5.53 -5.38
C THR A 228 3.61 4.77 -6.52
N GLN A 229 3.28 3.49 -6.69
CA GLN A 229 3.89 2.67 -7.73
C GLN A 229 3.42 3.07 -9.13
N THR A 230 2.14 3.41 -9.28
CA THR A 230 1.58 3.90 -10.57
C THR A 230 2.20 5.25 -10.93
N LYS A 231 2.27 6.19 -9.98
CA LYS A 231 2.92 7.49 -10.16
C LYS A 231 4.38 7.31 -10.57
N PHE A 232 5.13 6.52 -9.81
CA PHE A 232 6.54 6.26 -10.08
C PHE A 232 6.75 5.71 -11.49
N THR A 233 5.96 4.69 -11.88
CA THR A 233 6.05 4.07 -13.19
C THR A 233 5.75 5.07 -14.32
N SER A 234 4.67 5.85 -14.17
CA SER A 234 4.30 6.89 -15.15
C SER A 234 5.41 7.93 -15.33
N VAL A 235 5.85 8.55 -14.23
CA VAL A 235 6.89 9.59 -14.23
C VAL A 235 8.18 9.04 -14.86
N TYR A 236 8.53 7.80 -14.54
CA TYR A 236 9.70 7.14 -15.10
C TYR A 236 9.59 6.91 -16.60
N LEU A 237 8.46 6.39 -17.10
CA LEU A 237 8.21 6.19 -18.52
C LEU A 237 8.21 7.51 -19.31
N ILE A 238 7.58 8.55 -18.76
CA ILE A 238 7.59 9.91 -19.34
C ILE A 238 9.03 10.43 -19.49
N SER A 239 9.82 10.39 -18.41
CA SER A 239 11.22 10.84 -18.45
C SER A 239 12.04 10.03 -19.44
N THR A 240 11.85 8.71 -19.49
CA THR A 240 12.61 7.84 -20.40
C THR A 240 12.27 8.13 -21.86
N LEU A 241 10.97 8.25 -22.18
CA LEU A 241 10.48 8.51 -23.53
C LEU A 241 10.93 9.89 -24.06
N LEU A 242 11.01 10.90 -23.18
CA LEU A 242 11.34 12.27 -23.57
C LEU A 242 12.82 12.64 -23.39
N SER A 243 13.65 11.78 -22.79
CA SER A 243 15.09 12.01 -22.57
C SER A 243 15.85 12.37 -23.84
N GLY A 244 15.44 11.85 -25.01
CA GLY A 244 16.04 12.16 -26.31
C GLY A 244 15.49 13.41 -27.00
N SER A 245 14.39 13.97 -26.51
CA SER A 245 13.67 15.08 -27.17
C SER A 245 14.11 16.48 -26.72
N GLY A 246 14.68 16.61 -25.52
CA GLY A 246 15.05 17.91 -24.93
C GLY A 246 13.87 18.81 -24.51
N ASN A 247 12.62 18.34 -24.65
CA ASN A 247 11.39 19.10 -24.39
C ASN A 247 10.91 18.96 -22.94
N MET A 248 11.56 19.70 -22.04
CA MET A 248 11.21 19.74 -20.61
C MET A 248 9.77 20.19 -20.35
N ARG A 249 9.22 21.07 -21.20
CA ARG A 249 7.82 21.54 -21.10
C ARG A 249 6.81 20.42 -21.25
N VAL A 250 6.99 19.58 -22.27
CA VAL A 250 6.10 18.43 -22.53
C VAL A 250 6.24 17.39 -21.41
N GLU A 251 7.47 17.19 -20.91
CA GLU A 251 7.73 16.29 -19.79
C GLU A 251 7.01 16.75 -18.51
N GLN A 252 7.13 18.04 -18.17
CA GLN A 252 6.44 18.64 -17.03
C GLN A 252 4.92 18.59 -17.18
N PHE A 253 4.42 18.83 -18.38
CA PHE A 253 2.99 18.75 -18.69
C PHE A 253 2.44 17.34 -18.43
N LEU A 254 3.04 16.31 -19.01
CA LEU A 254 2.62 14.91 -18.79
C LEU A 254 2.69 14.48 -17.33
N LYS A 255 3.74 14.91 -16.60
CA LYS A 255 3.89 14.64 -15.16
C LYS A 255 2.85 15.37 -14.33
N GLY A 256 2.54 16.63 -14.67
CA GLY A 256 1.49 17.41 -14.02
C GLY A 256 0.12 16.79 -14.22
N THR A 257 -0.21 16.35 -15.44
CA THR A 257 -1.46 15.64 -15.72
C THR A 257 -1.54 14.31 -14.97
N THR A 258 -0.42 13.58 -14.87
CA THR A 258 -0.33 12.35 -14.05
C THR A 258 -0.70 12.63 -12.59
N ASP A 259 -0.15 13.69 -12.01
CA ASP A 259 -0.39 14.06 -10.62
C ASP A 259 -1.85 14.47 -10.37
N GLN A 260 -2.45 15.19 -11.33
CA GLN A 260 -3.87 15.57 -11.27
C GLN A 260 -4.79 14.34 -11.34
N VAL A 261 -4.71 13.56 -12.43
CA VAL A 261 -5.58 12.40 -12.66
C VAL A 261 -5.45 11.40 -11.52
N LEU A 262 -4.22 11.04 -11.14
CA LEU A 262 -4.01 10.05 -10.10
C LEU A 262 -4.44 10.56 -8.71
N GLY A 263 -4.35 11.88 -8.47
CA GLY A 263 -4.84 12.50 -7.25
C GLY A 263 -6.37 12.42 -7.11
N GLU A 264 -7.12 12.56 -8.21
CA GLU A 264 -8.57 12.40 -8.24
C GLU A 264 -8.98 10.93 -8.07
N LEU A 265 -8.35 10.03 -8.81
CA LEU A 265 -8.60 8.58 -8.71
C LEU A 265 -8.30 8.03 -7.31
N ARG A 266 -7.25 8.53 -6.67
CA ARG A 266 -6.91 8.19 -5.27
C ARG A 266 -8.05 8.55 -4.31
N LYS A 267 -8.64 9.73 -4.45
CA LYS A 267 -9.76 10.17 -3.60
C LYS A 267 -11.00 9.28 -3.81
N ALA A 268 -11.31 8.96 -5.06
CA ALA A 268 -12.42 8.06 -5.39
C ALA A 268 -12.19 6.65 -4.82
N ALA A 269 -10.98 6.09 -4.99
CA ALA A 269 -10.63 4.79 -4.43
C ALA A 269 -10.68 4.78 -2.90
N GLN A 270 -10.22 5.84 -2.23
CA GLN A 270 -10.31 5.96 -0.77
C GLN A 270 -11.77 5.94 -0.29
N GLN A 271 -12.67 6.65 -0.96
CA GLN A 271 -14.10 6.65 -0.63
C GLN A 271 -14.71 5.26 -0.81
N GLU A 272 -14.38 4.56 -1.89
CA GLU A 272 -14.85 3.19 -2.10
C GLU A 272 -14.34 2.24 -1.01
N LEU A 273 -13.07 2.33 -0.61
CA LEU A 273 -12.53 1.50 0.47
C LEU A 273 -13.23 1.74 1.80
N MET A 274 -13.54 2.99 2.13
CA MET A 274 -14.31 3.34 3.32
C MET A 274 -15.71 2.71 3.29
N PHE A 275 -16.36 2.71 2.11
CA PHE A 275 -17.66 2.07 1.93
C PHE A 275 -17.57 0.55 2.09
N LEU A 276 -16.56 -0.11 1.52
CA LEU A 276 -16.33 -1.55 1.71
C LEU A 276 -16.14 -1.90 3.19
N LEU A 277 -15.33 -1.15 3.91
CA LEU A 277 -15.12 -1.35 5.35
C LEU A 277 -16.44 -1.18 6.11
N GLN A 278 -17.21 -0.13 5.81
CA GLN A 278 -18.53 0.09 6.41
C GLN A 278 -19.47 -1.10 6.16
N HIS A 279 -19.45 -1.69 4.96
CA HIS A 279 -20.23 -2.89 4.67
C HIS A 279 -19.80 -4.09 5.50
N GLU A 280 -18.50 -4.30 5.69
CA GLU A 280 -17.99 -5.41 6.49
C GLU A 280 -18.26 -5.25 7.99
N THR A 281 -18.46 -4.03 8.50
CA THR A 281 -18.84 -3.82 9.92
C THR A 281 -20.21 -4.40 10.30
N ARG A 282 -21.08 -4.67 9.32
CA ARG A 282 -22.38 -5.30 9.56
C ARG A 282 -22.29 -6.78 9.16
N PRO A 283 -22.33 -7.72 10.12
CA PRO A 283 -22.18 -9.12 9.79
C PRO A 283 -23.31 -9.64 8.91
N TYR A 284 -22.96 -10.15 7.74
CA TYR A 284 -23.91 -10.78 6.82
C TYR A 284 -23.17 -11.70 5.86
N THR A 285 -23.68 -12.92 5.68
CA THR A 285 -23.17 -13.85 4.68
C THR A 285 -24.25 -14.85 4.27
N GLN A 286 -24.24 -15.24 3.01
CA GLN A 286 -24.99 -16.38 2.47
C GLN A 286 -24.06 -17.53 2.04
N ASP A 287 -22.79 -17.42 2.40
CA ASP A 287 -21.79 -18.43 2.08
C ASP A 287 -22.03 -19.68 2.92
N GLN A 288 -22.26 -20.81 2.25
CA GLN A 288 -22.52 -22.10 2.89
C GLN A 288 -21.33 -22.59 3.72
N ARG A 289 -20.11 -22.15 3.37
CA ARG A 289 -18.87 -22.49 4.09
C ARG A 289 -18.88 -22.03 5.54
N LEU A 290 -19.74 -21.07 5.92
CA LEU A 290 -19.87 -20.64 7.31
C LEU A 290 -20.24 -21.79 8.22
N TYR A 291 -21.22 -22.59 7.82
CA TYR A 291 -21.68 -23.71 8.62
C TYR A 291 -20.63 -24.82 8.68
N GLU A 292 -19.92 -25.07 7.58
CA GLU A 292 -18.83 -26.04 7.52
C GLU A 292 -17.68 -25.67 8.48
N GLU A 293 -17.24 -24.41 8.47
CA GLU A 293 -16.18 -23.94 9.37
C GLU A 293 -16.63 -23.90 10.83
N LEU A 294 -17.87 -23.49 11.07
CA LEU A 294 -18.45 -23.46 12.42
C LEU A 294 -18.53 -24.88 13.02
N ASP A 295 -19.01 -25.87 12.25
CA ASP A 295 -19.07 -27.26 12.70
C ASP A 295 -17.67 -27.85 12.92
N LYS A 296 -16.72 -27.54 12.02
CA LYS A 296 -15.32 -27.94 12.16
C LYS A 296 -14.67 -27.38 13.42
N LEU A 297 -14.90 -26.11 13.74
CA LEU A 297 -14.39 -25.46 14.95
C LEU A 297 -15.04 -26.02 16.21
N ARG A 298 -16.37 -26.26 16.21
CA ARG A 298 -17.06 -26.94 17.32
C ARG A 298 -16.52 -28.34 17.58
N GLN A 299 -16.34 -29.13 16.52
CA GLN A 299 -15.79 -30.48 16.62
C GLN A 299 -14.35 -30.46 17.15
N ARG A 300 -13.52 -29.51 16.69
CA ARG A 300 -12.16 -29.34 17.20
C ARG A 300 -12.16 -29.00 18.69
N ALA A 301 -12.95 -28.01 19.11
CA ALA A 301 -13.05 -27.62 20.52
C ALA A 301 -13.51 -28.79 21.41
N LEU A 302 -14.46 -29.59 20.92
CA LEU A 302 -14.89 -30.82 21.61
C LEU A 302 -13.77 -31.86 21.69
N GLN A 303 -13.06 -32.12 20.58
CA GLN A 303 -11.94 -33.06 20.54
C GLN A 303 -10.82 -32.65 21.49
N ASP A 304 -10.47 -31.37 21.55
CA ASP A 304 -9.39 -30.88 22.41
C ASP A 304 -9.76 -31.00 23.89
N ARG A 305 -11.02 -30.73 24.25
CA ARG A 305 -11.54 -30.98 25.60
C ARG A 305 -11.57 -32.46 25.95
N LEU A 306 -11.96 -33.33 25.01
CA LEU A 306 -11.91 -34.79 25.20
C LEU A 306 -10.47 -35.25 25.44
N LYS A 307 -9.52 -34.82 24.61
CA LYS A 307 -8.10 -35.16 24.79
C LYS A 307 -7.54 -34.69 26.13
N ALA A 308 -7.93 -33.50 26.58
CA ALA A 308 -7.48 -32.95 27.86
C ALA A 308 -8.05 -33.71 29.08
N ALA A 309 -9.26 -34.27 28.94
CA ALA A 309 -9.94 -34.98 30.01
C ALA A 309 -9.65 -36.49 30.04
N LEU A 310 -9.25 -37.08 28.91
CA LEU A 310 -8.92 -38.50 28.83
C LEU A 310 -7.63 -38.79 29.61
N PRO A 311 -7.58 -39.88 30.38
CA PRO A 311 -6.39 -40.26 31.13
C PRO A 311 -5.23 -40.59 30.16
N PRO A 312 -3.97 -40.31 30.57
CA PRO A 312 -2.81 -40.62 29.74
C PRO A 312 -2.73 -42.13 29.50
N ALA A 313 -2.36 -42.52 28.28
CA ALA A 313 -2.16 -43.92 27.95
C ALA A 313 -1.02 -44.51 28.80
N ASN A 314 -1.16 -45.77 29.19
CA ASN A 314 -0.08 -46.47 29.88
C ASN A 314 1.14 -46.67 28.95
N SER A 315 2.21 -47.25 29.46
CA SER A 315 3.46 -47.51 28.72
C SER A 315 3.29 -48.35 27.44
N PHE A 316 2.14 -49.00 27.26
CA PHE A 316 1.79 -49.81 26.09
C PHE A 316 0.76 -49.12 25.17
N GLY A 317 0.43 -47.85 25.41
CA GLY A 317 -0.56 -47.11 24.63
C GLY A 317 -2.02 -47.48 24.93
N MET A 318 -2.27 -48.22 26.02
CA MET A 318 -3.60 -48.69 26.39
C MET A 318 -4.22 -47.80 27.49
N VAL A 319 -5.54 -47.64 27.43
CA VAL A 319 -6.32 -46.89 28.41
C VAL A 319 -7.35 -47.82 29.05
N TYR A 320 -7.53 -47.74 30.36
CA TYR A 320 -8.53 -48.55 31.06
C TYR A 320 -9.94 -48.10 30.70
N PHE A 321 -10.76 -49.04 30.20
CA PHE A 321 -12.14 -48.75 29.80
C PHE A 321 -12.97 -48.13 30.93
N ASP A 322 -12.82 -48.60 32.17
CA ASP A 322 -13.55 -48.05 33.32
C ASP A 322 -13.16 -46.60 33.64
N GLU A 323 -11.93 -46.21 33.31
CA GLU A 323 -11.45 -44.84 33.48
C GLU A 323 -12.02 -43.92 32.40
N VAL A 324 -12.03 -44.40 31.15
CA VAL A 324 -12.73 -43.71 30.05
C VAL A 324 -14.23 -43.58 30.34
N ALA A 325 -14.90 -44.67 30.73
CA ALA A 325 -16.32 -44.67 31.04
C ALA A 325 -16.66 -43.71 32.20
N ARG A 326 -15.79 -43.58 33.21
CA ARG A 326 -15.94 -42.62 34.29
C ARG A 326 -15.76 -41.17 33.84
N THR A 327 -14.75 -40.89 32.99
CA THR A 327 -14.56 -39.55 32.41
C THR A 327 -15.71 -39.15 31.50
N LEU A 328 -16.22 -40.08 30.68
CA LEU A 328 -17.38 -39.86 29.81
C LEU A 328 -18.69 -39.74 30.61
N GLY A 329 -18.86 -40.53 31.67
CA GLY A 329 -20.01 -40.43 32.59
C GLY A 329 -20.06 -39.11 33.36
N GLY A 330 -18.89 -38.46 33.55
CA GLY A 330 -18.76 -37.11 34.10
C GLY A 330 -18.97 -35.98 33.10
N ILE A 331 -19.39 -36.26 31.85
CA ILE A 331 -19.60 -35.23 30.82
C ILE A 331 -20.73 -34.26 31.21
N SER A 332 -21.80 -34.76 31.85
CA SER A 332 -22.92 -33.95 32.33
C SER A 332 -22.68 -33.28 33.68
N ALA A 333 -21.69 -33.75 34.46
CA ALA A 333 -21.32 -33.20 35.76
C ALA A 333 -19.85 -33.54 36.06
N GLY A 334 -18.95 -32.54 36.03
CA GLY A 334 -17.52 -32.73 36.25
C GLY A 334 -16.63 -31.89 35.34
N LEU A 335 -15.46 -32.40 34.95
CA LEU A 335 -14.40 -31.70 34.19
C LEU A 335 -14.85 -31.17 32.80
N PHE A 336 -15.98 -31.66 32.27
CA PHE A 336 -16.60 -31.21 31.03
C PHE A 336 -17.76 -30.22 31.23
N ALA A 337 -18.20 -29.99 32.46
CA ALA A 337 -19.26 -29.04 32.73
C ALA A 337 -18.70 -27.61 32.62
N MET A 338 -19.09 -26.91 31.55
CA MET A 338 -18.84 -25.46 31.44
C MET A 338 -19.91 -24.69 32.19
N SER A 339 -19.53 -23.59 32.84
CA SER A 339 -20.51 -22.61 33.31
C SER A 339 -21.33 -22.08 32.13
N SER A 340 -22.51 -21.53 32.41
CA SER A 340 -23.34 -20.93 31.35
C SER A 340 -22.56 -19.85 30.59
N ASP A 341 -21.79 -19.03 31.32
CA ASP A 341 -20.98 -17.95 30.77
C ASP A 341 -19.83 -18.49 29.90
N ASP A 342 -19.11 -19.51 30.36
CA ASP A 342 -17.98 -20.07 29.60
C ASP A 342 -18.47 -20.77 28.31
N ARG A 343 -19.67 -21.36 28.35
CA ARG A 343 -20.29 -21.95 27.18
C ARG A 343 -20.65 -20.89 26.13
N GLU A 344 -21.23 -19.77 26.56
CA GLU A 344 -21.53 -18.67 25.66
C GLU A 344 -20.25 -18.09 25.06
N VAL A 345 -19.21 -17.86 25.86
CA VAL A 345 -17.91 -17.35 25.40
C VAL A 345 -17.35 -18.23 24.30
N LEU A 346 -17.33 -19.56 24.52
CA LEU A 346 -16.83 -20.52 23.53
C LEU A 346 -17.65 -20.48 22.23
N GLU A 347 -18.97 -20.48 22.32
CA GLU A 347 -19.83 -20.42 21.12
C GLU A 347 -19.67 -19.08 20.38
N MET A 348 -19.51 -17.97 21.10
CA MET A 348 -19.24 -16.66 20.52
C MET A 348 -17.89 -16.63 19.80
N GLU A 349 -16.83 -17.15 20.41
CA GLU A 349 -15.50 -17.22 19.82
C GLU A 349 -15.50 -18.07 18.54
N ILE A 350 -16.13 -19.24 18.58
CA ILE A 350 -16.25 -20.12 17.41
C ILE A 350 -17.01 -19.42 16.28
N ALA A 351 -18.15 -18.79 16.59
CA ALA A 351 -18.94 -18.07 15.60
C ALA A 351 -18.15 -16.90 14.99
N LEU A 352 -17.42 -16.14 15.81
CA LEU A 352 -16.58 -15.02 15.35
C LEU A 352 -15.46 -15.51 14.44
N ARG A 353 -14.74 -16.57 14.83
CA ARG A 353 -13.65 -17.13 14.03
C ARG A 353 -14.15 -17.61 12.66
N ALA A 354 -15.25 -18.38 12.64
CA ALA A 354 -15.84 -18.87 11.39
C ALA A 354 -16.31 -17.72 10.47
N TYR A 355 -16.94 -16.69 11.03
CA TYR A 355 -17.41 -15.54 10.24
C TYR A 355 -16.24 -14.69 9.71
N LEU A 356 -15.28 -14.35 10.58
CA LEU A 356 -14.15 -13.50 10.23
C LEU A 356 -13.23 -14.15 9.19
N GLU A 357 -13.11 -15.48 9.19
CA GLU A 357 -12.38 -16.23 8.15
C GLU A 357 -13.01 -16.02 6.77
N ILE A 358 -14.33 -16.10 6.66
CA ILE A 358 -15.03 -15.90 5.38
C ILE A 358 -15.01 -14.43 4.95
N ALA A 359 -15.25 -13.53 5.91
CA ALA A 359 -15.25 -12.10 5.65
C ALA A 359 -13.85 -11.62 5.21
N SER A 360 -12.78 -12.12 5.82
CA SER A 360 -11.41 -11.77 5.47
C SER A 360 -11.05 -12.24 4.06
N HIS A 361 -11.40 -13.48 3.67
CA HIS A 361 -11.19 -13.96 2.31
C HIS A 361 -11.89 -13.11 1.27
N ARG A 362 -13.16 -12.75 1.51
CA ARG A 362 -13.91 -11.85 0.62
C ARG A 362 -13.24 -10.48 0.54
N PHE A 363 -12.87 -9.90 1.67
CA PHE A 363 -12.26 -8.57 1.73
C PHE A 363 -10.91 -8.51 1.01
N VAL A 364 -10.08 -9.53 1.22
CA VAL A 364 -8.76 -9.68 0.60
C VAL A 364 -8.82 -9.74 -0.92
N ASP A 365 -9.90 -10.28 -1.49
CA ASP A 365 -10.08 -10.35 -2.94
C ASP A 365 -10.73 -9.07 -3.49
N VAL A 366 -11.78 -8.56 -2.83
CA VAL A 366 -12.55 -7.39 -3.31
C VAL A 366 -11.72 -6.11 -3.32
N VAL A 367 -10.86 -5.89 -2.31
CA VAL A 367 -10.07 -4.65 -2.22
C VAL A 367 -9.12 -4.49 -3.41
N PRO A 368 -8.21 -5.45 -3.72
CA PRO A 368 -7.38 -5.37 -4.93
C PRO A 368 -8.21 -5.29 -6.22
N MET A 369 -9.34 -5.99 -6.33
CA MET A 369 -10.21 -5.88 -7.51
C MET A 369 -10.72 -4.45 -7.72
N LYS A 370 -11.16 -3.78 -6.66
CA LYS A 370 -11.66 -2.40 -6.70
C LYS A 370 -10.53 -1.41 -6.98
N LEU A 371 -9.36 -1.58 -6.37
CA LEU A 371 -8.19 -0.73 -6.66
C LEU A 371 -7.73 -0.87 -8.11
N ASN A 372 -7.74 -2.08 -8.68
CA ASN A 372 -7.43 -2.27 -10.10
C ASN A 372 -8.43 -1.53 -11.00
N GLY A 373 -9.73 -1.69 -10.77
CA GLY A 373 -10.75 -1.03 -11.61
C GLY A 373 -10.78 0.49 -11.45
N LEU A 374 -10.69 1.01 -10.22
CA LEU A 374 -10.83 2.44 -9.94
C LEU A 374 -9.55 3.22 -10.18
N LEU A 375 -8.37 2.67 -9.89
CA LEU A 375 -7.11 3.37 -10.12
C LEU A 375 -6.49 2.98 -11.46
N LEU A 376 -6.18 1.71 -11.66
CA LEU A 376 -5.38 1.30 -12.81
C LEU A 376 -6.19 1.48 -14.11
N ASP A 377 -7.33 0.80 -14.24
CA ASP A 377 -8.09 0.80 -15.49
C ASP A 377 -8.61 2.20 -15.85
N SER A 378 -8.94 3.03 -14.86
CA SER A 378 -9.34 4.41 -15.06
C SER A 378 -8.17 5.34 -15.40
N PHE A 379 -6.97 5.09 -14.85
CA PHE A 379 -5.82 5.97 -15.07
C PHE A 379 -5.48 6.17 -16.55
N VAL A 380 -5.40 5.11 -17.35
CA VAL A 380 -5.06 5.25 -18.78
C VAL A 380 -6.13 5.99 -19.55
N ARG A 381 -7.41 5.68 -19.28
CA ARG A 381 -8.55 6.35 -19.95
C ARG A 381 -8.62 7.83 -19.61
N ASP A 382 -8.45 8.17 -18.33
CA ASP A 382 -8.55 9.54 -17.85
C ASP A 382 -7.32 10.35 -18.28
N MET A 383 -6.13 9.73 -18.28
CA MET A 383 -4.93 10.32 -18.88
C MET A 383 -5.11 10.59 -20.37
N GLU A 384 -5.68 9.65 -21.13
CA GLU A 384 -5.96 9.86 -22.55
C GLU A 384 -6.92 11.04 -22.76
N SER A 385 -8.04 11.06 -22.02
CA SER A 385 -9.03 12.13 -22.07
C SER A 385 -8.42 13.50 -21.74
N GLU A 386 -7.68 13.62 -20.65
CA GLU A 386 -7.05 14.87 -20.22
C GLU A 386 -5.94 15.34 -21.16
N LEU A 387 -5.13 14.42 -21.68
CA LEU A 387 -4.05 14.79 -22.60
C LEU A 387 -4.59 15.20 -23.98
N LEU A 388 -5.67 14.59 -24.45
CA LEU A 388 -6.33 14.97 -25.71
C LEU A 388 -7.12 16.28 -25.56
N SER A 389 -7.79 16.50 -24.43
CA SER A 389 -8.54 17.74 -24.18
C SER A 389 -7.60 18.95 -24.06
N ALA A 390 -6.44 18.77 -23.41
CA ALA A 390 -5.45 19.82 -23.22
C ALA A 390 -4.54 20.05 -24.46
N ALA A 391 -4.59 19.20 -25.48
CA ALA A 391 -3.83 19.36 -26.72
C ALA A 391 -4.49 20.34 -27.71
N THR A 392 -4.91 21.52 -27.24
CA THR A 392 -5.38 22.61 -28.11
C THR A 392 -4.22 23.19 -28.92
N ASP A 393 -4.50 23.79 -30.09
CA ASP A 393 -3.44 24.29 -30.98
C ASP A 393 -2.58 25.37 -30.29
N GLU A 394 -3.17 26.20 -29.43
CA GLU A 394 -2.45 27.17 -28.60
C GLU A 394 -1.51 26.48 -27.60
N LYS A 395 -1.99 25.43 -26.93
CA LYS A 395 -1.20 24.73 -25.92
C LYS A 395 -0.09 23.91 -26.55
N VAL A 396 -0.36 23.28 -27.70
CA VAL A 396 0.64 22.57 -28.50
C VAL A 396 1.75 23.53 -28.94
N ALA A 397 1.38 24.72 -29.43
CA ALA A 397 2.34 25.75 -29.82
C ALA A 397 3.18 26.21 -28.62
N GLU A 398 2.58 26.41 -27.44
CA GLU A 398 3.28 26.78 -26.20
C GLU A 398 4.25 25.70 -25.73
N LEU A 399 3.83 24.43 -25.76
CA LEU A 399 4.62 23.29 -25.27
C LEU A 399 5.81 22.96 -26.19
N LEU A 400 5.62 23.09 -27.50
CA LEU A 400 6.60 22.75 -28.54
C LEU A 400 7.34 23.96 -29.11
N GLN A 401 7.14 25.14 -28.52
CA GLN A 401 7.92 26.32 -28.87
C GLN A 401 9.40 26.04 -28.61
N GLU A 402 10.25 26.53 -29.49
CA GLU A 402 11.69 26.43 -29.27
C GLU A 402 12.16 27.31 -28.13
N ARG A 403 13.29 26.95 -27.53
CA ARG A 403 13.95 27.85 -26.58
C ARG A 403 14.46 29.07 -27.35
N ASN A 404 14.31 30.25 -26.76
CA ASN A 404 14.68 31.53 -27.38
C ASN A 404 16.13 31.51 -27.90
N ASP A 405 17.07 30.98 -27.12
CA ASP A 405 18.49 30.92 -27.50
C ASP A 405 18.74 30.04 -28.73
N THR A 406 17.99 28.94 -28.85
CA THR A 406 18.07 28.00 -29.97
C THR A 406 17.41 28.58 -31.21
N ALA A 407 16.28 29.28 -31.05
CA ALA A 407 15.59 29.99 -32.12
C ALA A 407 16.45 31.14 -32.67
N ILE A 408 17.01 31.98 -31.79
CA ILE A 408 17.93 33.07 -32.16
C ILE A 408 19.16 32.50 -32.88
N ARG A 409 19.74 31.41 -32.36
CA ARG A 409 20.91 30.79 -32.98
C ARG A 409 20.57 30.17 -34.33
N ARG A 410 19.40 29.54 -34.49
CA ARG A 410 18.98 29.02 -35.79
C ARG A 410 18.74 30.15 -36.78
N GLN A 411 18.06 31.21 -36.38
CA GLN A 411 17.80 32.35 -37.25
C GLN A 411 19.10 33.02 -37.71
N ARG A 412 20.06 33.21 -36.79
CA ARG A 412 21.41 33.70 -37.14
C ARG A 412 22.12 32.81 -38.16
N LEU A 413 22.03 31.49 -38.02
CA LEU A 413 22.63 30.54 -38.97
C LEU A 413 21.91 30.54 -40.32
N GLN A 414 20.58 30.68 -40.33
CA GLN A 414 19.79 30.82 -41.56
C GLN A 414 20.14 32.12 -42.30
N ASP A 415 20.21 33.24 -41.59
CA ASP A 415 20.60 34.53 -42.16
C ASP A 415 22.02 34.49 -42.72
N GLN A 416 22.95 33.84 -42.01
CA GLN A 416 24.32 33.61 -42.48
C GLN A 416 24.35 32.76 -43.76
N LEU A 417 23.55 31.71 -43.82
CA LEU A 417 23.48 30.82 -44.98
C LEU A 417 22.93 31.58 -46.20
N ILE A 418 21.84 32.34 -46.03
CA ILE A 418 21.26 33.20 -47.08
C ILE A 418 22.29 34.22 -47.58
N MET A 419 23.03 34.86 -46.67
CA MET A 419 24.09 35.81 -47.00
C MET A 419 25.24 35.17 -47.79
N LEU A 420 25.69 33.98 -47.37
CA LEU A 420 26.77 33.23 -48.03
C LEU A 420 26.34 32.73 -49.42
N GLU A 421 25.10 32.27 -49.58
CA GLU A 421 24.55 31.87 -50.89
C GLU A 421 24.43 33.05 -51.85
N LYS A 422 23.90 34.19 -51.38
CA LYS A 422 23.87 35.42 -52.18
C LYS A 422 25.28 35.88 -52.56
N GLY A 423 26.23 35.83 -51.63
CA GLY A 423 27.64 36.16 -51.89
C GLY A 423 28.26 35.25 -52.95
N LYS A 424 27.99 33.95 -52.90
CA LYS A 424 28.41 32.97 -53.91
C LYS A 424 27.81 33.29 -55.28
N GLN A 425 26.51 33.55 -55.36
CA GLN A 425 25.83 33.92 -56.61
C GLN A 425 26.40 35.19 -57.25
N VAL A 426 26.68 36.24 -56.46
CA VAL A 426 27.28 37.48 -56.99
C VAL A 426 28.68 37.24 -57.54
N ILE A 427 29.49 36.41 -56.89
CA ILE A 427 30.84 36.05 -57.35
C ILE A 427 30.77 35.20 -58.64
N GLU A 428 29.78 34.32 -58.76
CA GLU A 428 29.56 33.52 -59.97
C GLU A 428 29.07 34.38 -61.13
N MET A 429 28.14 35.32 -60.89
CA MET A 429 27.63 36.24 -61.89
C MET A 429 28.70 37.24 -62.38
N SER A 430 29.62 37.65 -61.51
CA SER A 430 30.72 38.56 -61.85
C SER A 430 31.90 37.87 -62.57
N LYS A 431 31.93 36.53 -62.65
CA LYS A 431 32.87 35.79 -63.50
C LYS A 431 32.49 35.78 -64.99
N TYR A 432 31.25 36.16 -65.32
CA TYR A 432 30.75 36.25 -66.69
C TYR A 432 30.92 37.64 -67.32
N TRP A 433 31.64 38.56 -66.66
CA TRP A 433 31.98 39.91 -67.15
C TRP A 433 33.49 40.11 -67.35
#